data_AF-A0A7C4D9C8-F1
#
_entry.id   AF-A0A7C4D9C8-F1
#
_cell.length_a   1.000
_cell.length_b   1.000
_cell.length_c   1.000
_cell.angle_alpha   90.00
_cell.angle_beta   90.00
_cell.angle_gamma   90.00
#
_symmetry.space_group_name_H-M   'P 1'
#
loop_
_entity.id
_entity.type
_entity.pdbx_description
1 polymer ?
#
loop_
_entity_poly.entity_id
_entity_poly.type
_entity_poly.pdbx_seq_one_letter_code
_entity_poly.pdbx_strand_id
1 'polypeptide(L)'
;MPQINPLYNAICFGTLLSALDKIGVSLPIVARQTSQLLEPLMSDYLRGLIGSNDLPKNLHEVKEVIEKLVSVGGIGETKVEVSDNTLTVSGNDCMYIDMARFGRSLGYNSCPLCVIALMLIALVSVPKIGVVSDTTVTNNGNECCIKITIED
;
A
#
# COMPACT_ATOMS: atom_id res chain seq x y z
N MET A 1 10.94 -2.11 24.48
CA MET A 1 10.57 -3.16 23.51
C MET A 1 11.79 -3.42 22.64
N PRO A 2 12.15 -4.69 22.33
CA PRO A 2 13.25 -4.95 21.40
C PRO A 2 12.89 -4.33 20.05
N GLN A 3 13.78 -3.48 19.51
CA GLN A 3 13.60 -2.92 18.18
C GLN A 3 13.73 -4.06 17.17
N ILE A 4 12.58 -4.55 16.70
CA ILE A 4 12.53 -5.57 15.65
C ILE A 4 13.12 -4.94 14.38
N ASN A 5 14.10 -5.60 13.78
CA ASN A 5 14.79 -5.09 12.61
C ASN A 5 13.79 -4.95 11.43
N PRO A 6 13.57 -3.74 10.88
CA PRO A 6 12.66 -3.51 9.77
C PRO A 6 12.95 -4.41 8.55
N LEU A 7 14.23 -4.74 8.33
CA LEU A 7 14.66 -5.65 7.28
C LEU A 7 14.12 -7.07 7.49
N TYR A 8 14.15 -7.57 8.73
CA TYR A 8 13.65 -8.90 9.07
C TYR A 8 12.15 -9.00 8.81
N ASN A 9 11.37 -8.02 9.27
CA ASN A 9 9.92 -8.00 9.06
C ASN A 9 9.57 -7.96 7.57
N ALA A 10 10.27 -7.14 6.80
CA ALA A 10 10.04 -7.04 5.37
C ALA A 10 10.43 -8.31 4.60
N ILE A 11 11.51 -9.00 5.02
CA ILE A 11 11.88 -10.30 4.44
C ILE A 11 10.81 -11.35 4.75
N CYS A 12 10.39 -11.46 6.01
CA CYS A 12 9.33 -12.40 6.41
C CYS A 12 8.03 -12.14 5.66
N PHE A 13 7.62 -10.86 5.57
CA PHE A 13 6.39 -10.47 4.89
C PHE A 13 6.47 -10.66 3.37
N GLY A 14 7.57 -10.24 2.74
CA GLY A 14 7.79 -10.44 1.30
C GLY A 14 7.85 -11.92 0.91
N THR A 15 8.44 -12.76 1.77
CA THR A 15 8.46 -14.22 1.60
C THR A 15 7.05 -14.80 1.67
N LEU A 16 6.24 -14.38 2.64
CA LEU A 16 4.84 -14.80 2.78
C LEU A 16 4.02 -14.44 1.53
N LEU A 17 4.10 -13.18 1.08
CA LEU A 17 3.37 -12.73 -0.10
C LEU A 17 3.80 -13.47 -1.38
N SER A 18 5.09 -13.75 -1.52
CA SER A 18 5.60 -14.51 -2.67
C SER A 18 5.19 -15.98 -2.61
N ALA A 19 5.07 -16.56 -1.41
CA ALA A 19 4.53 -17.90 -1.25
C ALA A 19 3.04 -17.95 -1.64
N LEU A 20 2.25 -16.94 -1.23
CA LEU A 20 0.85 -16.78 -1.60
C LEU A 20 0.66 -16.68 -3.12
N ASP A 21 1.48 -15.85 -3.78
CA ASP A 21 1.47 -15.71 -5.24
C ASP A 21 1.78 -17.04 -5.94
N LYS A 22 2.81 -17.77 -5.49
CA LYS A 22 3.20 -19.08 -6.05
C LYS A 22 2.12 -20.16 -5.91
N ILE A 23 1.26 -20.08 -4.90
CA ILE A 23 0.13 -21.01 -4.72
C ILE A 23 -1.16 -20.52 -5.40
N GLY A 24 -1.07 -19.45 -6.21
CA GLY A 24 -2.19 -18.91 -6.98
C GLY A 24 -3.13 -18.03 -6.17
N VAL A 25 -2.73 -17.58 -4.98
CA VAL A 25 -3.53 -16.65 -4.18
C VAL A 25 -3.29 -15.23 -4.66
N SER A 26 -4.33 -14.61 -5.20
CA SER A 26 -4.31 -13.21 -5.64
C SER A 26 -4.06 -12.25 -4.47
N LEU A 27 -2.98 -11.47 -4.56
CA LEU A 27 -2.63 -10.43 -3.58
C LEU A 27 -3.76 -9.42 -3.32
N PRO A 28 -4.50 -8.93 -4.34
CA PRO A 28 -5.72 -8.14 -4.12
C PRO A 28 -6.76 -8.80 -3.20
N ILE A 29 -6.95 -10.12 -3.31
CA ILE A 29 -7.90 -10.85 -2.44
C ILE A 29 -7.40 -10.85 -1.00
N VAL A 30 -6.10 -11.11 -0.80
CA VAL A 30 -5.47 -11.07 0.52
C VAL A 30 -5.58 -9.68 1.12
N ALA A 31 -5.37 -8.64 0.31
CA ALA A 31 -5.51 -7.25 0.73
C ALA A 31 -6.92 -6.94 1.21
N ARG A 32 -7.92 -7.33 0.43
CA ARG A 32 -9.34 -7.14 0.75
C ARG A 32 -9.77 -7.89 2.00
N GLN A 33 -9.37 -9.14 2.15
CA GLN A 33 -9.64 -9.94 3.35
C GLN A 33 -8.97 -9.34 4.58
N THR A 34 -7.71 -8.91 4.44
CA THR A 34 -6.93 -8.28 5.50
C THR A 34 -7.55 -6.94 5.92
N SER A 35 -7.98 -6.11 4.96
CA SER A 35 -8.61 -4.81 5.26
C SER A 35 -9.96 -4.97 5.96
N GLN A 36 -10.74 -6.00 5.63
CA GLN A 36 -11.98 -6.34 6.34
C GLN A 36 -11.70 -6.78 7.78
N LEU A 37 -10.71 -7.66 8.00
CA LEU A 37 -10.34 -8.11 9.34
C LEU A 37 -9.76 -6.97 10.19
N LEU A 38 -9.05 -6.04 9.57
CA LEU A 38 -8.44 -4.89 10.23
C LEU A 38 -9.32 -3.63 10.21
N GLU A 39 -10.53 -3.67 9.67
CA GLU A 39 -11.38 -2.49 9.46
C GLU A 39 -11.54 -1.62 10.72
N PRO A 40 -11.81 -2.18 11.92
CA PRO A 40 -11.95 -1.37 13.13
C PRO A 40 -10.64 -0.67 13.52
N LEU A 41 -9.53 -1.42 13.48
CA LEU A 41 -8.20 -0.93 13.84
C LEU A 41 -7.70 0.11 12.82
N MET A 42 -7.97 -0.12 11.54
CA MET A 42 -7.63 0.80 10.47
C MET A 42 -8.50 2.05 10.52
N SER A 43 -9.80 1.94 10.81
CA SER A 43 -10.67 3.11 10.96
C SER A 43 -10.16 4.05 12.05
N ASP A 44 -9.78 3.51 13.21
CA ASP A 44 -9.27 4.30 14.32
C ASP A 44 -7.89 4.89 14.02
N TYR A 45 -7.01 4.12 13.36
CA TYR A 45 -5.72 4.61 12.88
C TYR A 45 -5.88 5.76 11.87
N LEU A 46 -6.81 5.63 10.91
CA LEU A 46 -7.10 6.65 9.91
C LEU A 46 -7.70 7.91 10.54
N ARG A 47 -8.64 7.77 11.48
CA ARG A 47 -9.18 8.92 12.22
C ARG A 47 -8.10 9.65 13.00
N GLY A 48 -7.23 8.91 13.68
CA GLY A 48 -6.08 9.46 14.39
C GLY A 48 -5.09 10.20 13.47
N LEU A 49 -4.89 9.68 12.26
CA LEU A 49 -4.04 10.30 11.24
C LEU A 49 -4.66 11.56 10.62
N ILE A 50 -5.95 11.54 10.32
CA ILE A 50 -6.66 12.66 9.69
C ILE A 50 -6.91 13.78 10.72
N GLY A 51 -6.94 13.44 12.02
CA GLY A 51 -7.37 14.35 13.08
C GLY A 51 -8.86 14.64 13.01
N SER A 52 -9.63 13.75 12.38
CA SER A 52 -11.08 13.86 12.21
C SER A 52 -11.74 12.53 12.55
N ASN A 53 -12.98 12.59 13.04
CA ASN A 53 -13.81 11.40 13.22
C ASN A 53 -14.38 10.88 11.89
N ASP A 54 -14.38 11.72 10.85
CA ASP A 54 -14.90 11.39 9.53
C ASP A 54 -13.83 10.69 8.67
N LEU A 55 -14.23 9.57 8.06
CA LEU A 55 -13.42 8.87 7.08
C LEU A 55 -13.55 9.53 5.68
N PRO A 56 -12.55 9.37 4.80
CA PRO A 56 -12.59 9.89 3.44
C PRO A 56 -13.81 9.40 2.66
N LYS A 57 -14.48 10.27 1.92
CA LYS A 57 -15.72 9.94 1.19
C LYS A 57 -15.51 9.66 -0.29
N ASN A 58 -14.35 10.02 -0.84
CA ASN A 58 -14.03 9.89 -2.25
C ASN A 58 -12.50 9.76 -2.45
N LEU A 59 -12.09 9.40 -3.66
CA LEU A 59 -10.66 9.22 -3.99
C LEU A 59 -9.83 10.50 -3.82
N HIS A 60 -10.41 11.68 -4.02
CA HIS A 60 -9.70 12.94 -3.81
C HIS A 60 -9.36 13.16 -2.33
N GLU A 61 -10.29 12.89 -1.42
CA GLU A 61 -10.03 12.92 0.02
C GLU A 61 -9.00 11.85 0.43
N VAL A 62 -9.04 10.64 -0.16
CA VAL A 62 -8.01 9.62 0.08
C VAL A 62 -6.64 10.10 -0.37
N LYS A 63 -6.57 10.75 -1.53
CA LYS A 63 -5.33 11.36 -2.02
C LYS A 63 -4.76 12.35 -1.00
N GLU A 64 -5.57 13.23 -0.44
CA GLU A 64 -5.11 14.20 0.58
C GLU A 64 -4.55 13.49 1.83
N VAL A 65 -5.15 12.37 2.25
CA VAL A 65 -4.65 11.58 3.39
C VAL A 65 -3.29 10.96 3.05
N ILE A 66 -3.11 10.44 1.85
CA ILE A 66 -1.85 9.84 1.40
C ILE A 66 -0.76 10.90 1.30
N GLU A 67 -1.06 12.07 0.73
CA GLU A 67 -0.09 13.17 0.62
C GLU A 67 0.36 13.65 2.01
N LYS A 68 -0.55 13.73 2.98
CA LYS A 68 -0.20 14.00 4.39
C LYS A 68 0.70 12.90 4.96
N LEU A 69 0.37 11.62 4.74
CA LEU A 69 1.17 10.50 5.22
C LEU A 69 2.61 10.50 4.68
N VAL A 70 2.76 10.75 3.38
CA VAL A 70 4.06 10.87 2.73
C VAL A 70 4.87 12.00 3.36
N SER A 71 4.24 13.16 3.58
CA SER A 71 4.91 14.34 4.15
C SER A 71 5.45 14.12 5.57
N VAL A 72 4.78 13.25 6.35
CA VAL A 72 5.18 12.91 7.73
C VAL A 72 6.17 11.74 7.76
N GLY A 73 6.03 10.79 6.83
CA GLY A 73 6.77 9.53 6.81
C GLY A 73 8.12 9.55 6.09
N GLY A 74 8.49 10.65 5.42
CA GLY A 74 9.80 10.78 4.75
C GLY A 74 9.99 9.82 3.57
N ILE A 75 8.91 9.53 2.83
CA ILE A 75 8.94 8.64 1.66
C ILE A 75 9.34 9.46 0.43
N GLY A 76 10.63 9.83 0.30
CA GLY A 76 11.22 10.41 -0.93
C GLY A 76 10.38 11.47 -1.65
N GLU A 77 10.57 11.59 -2.97
CA GLU A 77 9.63 12.28 -3.85
C GLU A 77 8.48 11.33 -4.19
N THR A 78 7.32 11.49 -3.54
CA THR A 78 6.10 10.73 -3.87
C THR A 78 5.07 11.64 -4.53
N LYS A 79 4.45 11.14 -5.61
CA LYS A 79 3.40 11.77 -6.37
C LYS A 79 2.11 10.97 -6.22
N VAL A 80 1.00 11.65 -5.93
CA VAL A 80 -0.33 11.03 -5.81
C VAL A 80 -1.28 11.66 -6.82
N GLU A 81 -1.86 10.83 -7.67
CA GLU A 81 -2.77 11.24 -8.74
C GLU A 81 -4.09 10.48 -8.65
N VAL A 82 -5.18 11.19 -8.91
CA VAL A 82 -6.52 10.62 -9.05
C VAL A 82 -7.01 10.98 -10.44
N SER A 83 -7.36 9.97 -11.23
CA SER A 83 -7.96 10.13 -12.55
C SER A 83 -9.09 9.14 -12.69
N ASP A 84 -10.29 9.61 -13.01
CA ASP A 84 -11.52 8.81 -13.04
C ASP A 84 -11.67 8.00 -11.74
N ASN A 85 -11.70 6.67 -11.84
CA ASN A 85 -11.77 5.75 -10.71
C ASN A 85 -10.42 5.09 -10.40
N THR A 86 -9.32 5.77 -10.72
CA THR A 86 -7.97 5.26 -10.49
C THR A 86 -7.21 6.16 -9.52
N LEU A 87 -6.71 5.57 -8.44
CA LEU A 87 -5.69 6.14 -7.58
C LEU A 87 -4.31 5.64 -8.03
N THR A 88 -3.41 6.56 -8.35
CA THR A 88 -2.01 6.25 -8.70
C THR A 88 -1.09 6.90 -7.68
N VAL A 89 -0.21 6.10 -7.08
CA VAL A 89 0.83 6.55 -6.16
C VAL A 89 2.17 6.13 -6.74
N SER A 90 3.00 7.09 -7.13
CA SER A 90 4.37 6.84 -7.59
C SER A 90 5.39 7.48 -6.67
N GLY A 91 6.54 6.85 -6.50
CA GLY A 91 7.61 7.36 -5.66
C GLY A 91 8.99 7.04 -6.22
N ASN A 92 9.87 8.04 -6.16
CA ASN A 92 11.29 7.94 -6.47
C ASN A 92 12.10 7.82 -5.17
N ASP A 93 13.22 7.10 -5.22
CA ASP A 93 14.13 6.89 -4.07
C ASP A 93 13.39 6.45 -2.80
N CYS A 94 12.45 5.53 -2.96
CA CYS A 94 11.77 4.92 -1.82
C CYS A 94 12.80 4.30 -0.87
N MET A 95 12.66 4.51 0.44
CA MET A 95 13.53 3.91 1.47
C MET A 95 13.59 2.37 1.41
N TYR A 96 12.66 1.74 0.69
CA TYR A 96 12.60 0.29 0.48
C TYR A 96 13.23 -0.16 -0.85
N ILE A 97 13.84 0.73 -1.63
CA ILE A 97 14.34 0.39 -2.98
C ILE A 97 15.50 -0.59 -2.96
N ASP A 98 16.42 -0.45 -2.01
CA ASP A 98 17.52 -1.40 -1.83
C ASP A 98 17.01 -2.76 -1.36
N MET A 99 15.95 -2.76 -0.54
CA MET A 99 15.26 -3.99 -0.14
C MET A 99 14.51 -4.62 -1.32
N ALA A 100 13.95 -3.82 -2.24
CA ALA A 100 13.39 -4.28 -3.51
C ALA A 100 14.44 -4.97 -4.38
N ARG A 101 15.62 -4.36 -4.48
CA ARG A 101 16.75 -4.89 -5.24
C ARG A 101 17.25 -6.20 -4.64
N PHE A 102 17.39 -6.27 -3.32
CA PHE A 102 17.74 -7.51 -2.61
C PHE A 102 16.68 -8.61 -2.76
N GLY A 103 15.39 -8.27 -2.68
CA GLY A 103 14.31 -9.23 -2.94
C GLY A 103 14.42 -9.85 -4.33
N ARG A 104 14.68 -9.03 -5.36
CA ARG A 104 14.89 -9.48 -6.74
C ARG A 104 16.08 -10.41 -6.89
N SER A 105 17.19 -10.16 -6.20
CA SER A 105 18.34 -11.08 -6.25
C SER A 105 18.05 -12.45 -5.65
N LEU A 106 17.02 -12.56 -4.80
CA LEU A 106 16.52 -13.83 -4.24
C LEU A 106 15.40 -14.46 -5.09
N GLY A 107 15.06 -13.89 -6.25
CA GLY A 107 14.00 -14.37 -7.14
C GLY A 107 12.60 -13.89 -6.78
N TYR A 108 12.48 -12.88 -5.91
CA TYR A 108 11.19 -12.22 -5.63
C TYR A 108 10.96 -11.08 -6.63
N ASN A 109 9.90 -11.20 -7.44
CA ASN A 109 9.51 -10.14 -8.37
C ASN A 109 8.84 -8.95 -7.66
N SER A 110 8.34 -9.18 -6.45
CA SER A 110 7.58 -8.22 -5.65
C SER A 110 8.51 -7.51 -4.66
N CYS A 111 8.50 -6.18 -4.65
CA CYS A 111 9.19 -5.40 -3.61
C CYS A 111 8.42 -5.48 -2.28
N PRO A 112 9.06 -5.48 -1.10
CA PRO A 112 8.37 -5.31 0.20
C PRO A 112 7.45 -4.06 0.31
N LEU A 113 7.47 -3.17 -0.69
CA LEU A 113 6.46 -2.13 -0.98
C LEU A 113 5.01 -2.62 -1.13
N CYS A 114 4.76 -3.94 -1.15
CA CYS A 114 3.41 -4.50 -1.04
C CYS A 114 2.63 -3.98 0.19
N VAL A 115 3.30 -3.57 1.28
CA VAL A 115 2.62 -3.04 2.48
C VAL A 115 1.94 -1.70 2.19
N ILE A 116 2.56 -0.82 1.40
CA ILE A 116 1.95 0.45 1.02
C ILE A 116 0.74 0.18 0.14
N ALA A 117 0.83 -0.73 -0.83
CA ALA A 117 -0.32 -1.13 -1.64
C ALA A 117 -1.48 -1.68 -0.77
N LEU A 118 -1.17 -2.50 0.24
CA LEU A 118 -2.16 -2.99 1.20
C LEU A 118 -2.80 -1.86 2.03
N MET A 119 -2.01 -0.91 2.51
CA MET A 119 -2.51 0.26 3.23
C MET A 119 -3.36 1.16 2.34
N LEU A 120 -2.96 1.36 1.08
CA LEU A 120 -3.72 2.13 0.09
C LEU A 120 -5.05 1.45 -0.25
N ILE A 121 -5.06 0.11 -0.40
CA ILE A 121 -6.30 -0.65 -0.57
C ILE A 121 -7.20 -0.50 0.67
N ALA A 122 -6.64 -0.54 1.88
CA ALA A 122 -7.40 -0.33 3.11
C ALA A 122 -7.98 1.10 3.19
N LEU A 123 -7.20 2.12 2.79
CA LEU A 123 -7.63 3.52 2.73
C LEU A 123 -8.83 3.74 1.80
N VAL A 124 -8.99 2.90 0.77
CA VAL A 124 -10.12 2.93 -0.15
C VAL A 124 -11.29 2.06 0.35
N SER A 125 -10.97 0.87 0.87
CA SER A 125 -11.97 -0.14 1.22
C SER A 125 -12.69 0.16 2.53
N VAL A 126 -11.96 0.64 3.54
CA VAL A 126 -12.50 0.91 4.89
C VAL A 126 -13.56 2.01 4.87
N PRO A 127 -13.35 3.15 4.17
CA PRO A 127 -14.40 4.16 4.06
C PRO A 127 -15.50 3.79 3.04
N LYS A 128 -15.38 2.65 2.37
CA LYS A 128 -16.34 2.13 1.37
C LYS A 128 -16.53 3.07 0.18
N ILE A 129 -15.42 3.59 -0.35
CA ILE A 129 -15.43 4.53 -1.49
C ILE A 129 -15.79 3.81 -2.79
N GLY A 130 -15.47 2.52 -2.88
CA GLY A 130 -15.79 1.65 -4.01
C GLY A 130 -15.21 0.26 -3.79
N VAL A 131 -15.40 -0.63 -4.76
CA VAL A 131 -14.81 -1.97 -4.77
C VAL A 131 -13.52 -1.93 -5.57
N VAL A 132 -12.39 -2.30 -4.95
CA VAL A 132 -11.12 -2.44 -5.67
C VAL A 132 -11.25 -3.56 -6.70
N SER A 133 -11.16 -3.21 -7.98
CA SER A 133 -11.29 -4.13 -9.11
C SER A 133 -9.95 -4.59 -9.65
N ASP A 134 -8.94 -3.72 -9.61
CA ASP A 134 -7.58 -4.04 -10.01
C ASP A 134 -6.53 -3.35 -9.13
N THR A 135 -5.37 -3.99 -8.99
CA THR A 135 -4.20 -3.38 -8.37
C THR A 135 -2.96 -3.80 -9.12
N THR A 136 -2.30 -2.83 -9.74
CA THR A 136 -1.05 -3.03 -10.45
C THR A 136 0.09 -2.40 -9.67
N VAL A 137 1.18 -3.15 -9.48
CA VAL A 137 2.43 -2.65 -8.90
C VAL A 137 3.54 -2.79 -9.94
N THR A 138 4.15 -1.67 -10.31
CA THR A 138 5.29 -1.63 -11.24
C THR A 138 6.52 -1.03 -10.57
N ASN A 139 7.69 -1.58 -10.86
CA ASN A 139 8.96 -1.08 -10.34
C ASN A 139 10.05 -1.21 -11.41
N ASN A 140 10.63 -0.09 -11.83
CA ASN A 140 11.66 -0.05 -12.89
C ASN A 140 13.10 0.03 -12.35
N GLY A 141 13.29 -0.09 -11.02
CA GLY A 141 14.61 -0.04 -10.36
C GLY A 141 14.95 1.29 -9.69
N ASN A 142 14.28 2.38 -10.09
CA ASN A 142 14.40 3.72 -9.50
C ASN A 142 13.05 4.30 -9.04
N GLU A 143 11.98 3.96 -9.75
CA GLU A 143 10.62 4.37 -9.45
C GLU A 143 9.76 3.15 -9.10
N CYS A 144 8.89 3.34 -8.10
CA CYS A 144 7.81 2.42 -7.80
C CYS A 144 6.48 3.10 -8.08
N CYS A 145 5.56 2.43 -8.77
CA CYS A 145 4.23 2.94 -9.06
C CYS A 145 3.17 1.90 -8.69
N ILE A 146 2.22 2.30 -7.85
CA ILE A 146 1.07 1.53 -7.40
C ILE A 146 -0.17 2.18 -8.02
N LYS A 147 -0.94 1.39 -8.76
CA LYS A 147 -2.19 1.81 -9.38
C LYS A 147 -3.32 0.97 -8.80
N ILE A 148 -4.34 1.62 -8.26
CA ILE A 148 -5.55 0.99 -7.71
C ILE A 148 -6.73 1.50 -8.50
N THR A 149 -7.46 0.59 -9.13
CA THR A 149 -8.70 0.90 -9.85
C THR A 149 -9.88 0.48 -8.97
N ILE A 150 -10.89 1.34 -8.88
CA ILE A 150 -12.14 1.06 -8.18
C ILE A 150 -13.32 1.01 -9.16
N GLU A 151 -14.31 0.22 -8.80
CA GLU A 151 -15.64 0.19 -9.39
C GLU A 151 -16.65 0.66 -8.34
N ASP A 152 -17.73 1.28 -8.81
CA ASP A 152 -18.85 1.73 -7.97
C ASP A 152 -19.59 0.56 -7.32
#